data_AF-A0A1U8C6L9-F1
#
_entry.id   AF-A0A1U8C6L9-F1
#
_cell.length_a   1.000
_cell.length_b   1.000
_cell.length_c   1.000
_cell.angle_alpha   90.00
_cell.angle_beta   90.00
_cell.angle_gamma   90.00
#
_symmetry.space_group_name_H-M   'P 1'
#
loop_
_entity.id
_entity.type
_entity.pdbx_description
1 polymer ?
#
loop_
_entity_poly.entity_id
_entity_poly.type
_entity_poly.pdbx_seq_one_letter_code
_entity_poly.pdbx_strand_id
1 'polypeptide(L)'
;MEADLSGFNIDAPRWDQSTFLGRVKHFFNITDPRTIFVSEQELDWAKEEVEKSRRGLVPPGTQVERLLYAKKLYDSAFHPDTGEKMNLIGRMSFQVPGGMVITGFMMQFYRTMPAVIFWQWVNQSFNALVNYTNRNAASPTSVRQMALSYFTATTTAVATAVSMNMWTKRAPPLVGRWVPFAAVAAANCVNIPMMRQQELIQGICVKDKDQNELGCSRRAAAVGITQVVISRITMAAPGMILLPVVMERLERLHLMKKVRVLHAPLQVLLCGCFLLFMVPVACGLFPQECKLPVSYLEPDLQDTIKAKSGEQVLFAYFNKGL
;
A
#
# COMPACT_ATOMS: atom_id res chain seq x y z
N MET A 1 10.46 -23.05 -25.35
CA MET A 1 9.04 -23.19 -25.72
C MET A 1 8.58 -21.79 -26.11
N GLU A 2 8.54 -21.51 -27.41
CA GLU A 2 8.07 -20.22 -27.93
C GLU A 2 6.59 -20.08 -27.55
N ALA A 3 6.30 -19.13 -26.66
CA ALA A 3 4.94 -18.83 -26.28
C ALA A 3 4.29 -18.04 -27.41
N ASP A 4 3.24 -18.60 -28.00
CA ASP A 4 2.42 -17.96 -29.02
C ASP A 4 1.88 -16.63 -28.48
N LEU A 5 2.23 -15.52 -29.14
CA LEU A 5 1.86 -14.16 -28.75
C LEU A 5 0.40 -13.82 -29.08
N SER A 6 -0.31 -14.69 -29.81
CA SER A 6 -1.66 -14.47 -30.34
C SER A 6 -2.74 -14.22 -29.27
N GLY A 7 -2.46 -14.45 -28.00
CA GLY A 7 -3.36 -14.17 -26.86
C GLY A 7 -2.73 -13.42 -25.68
N PHE A 8 -1.55 -12.80 -25.84
CA PHE A 8 -0.89 -12.11 -24.73
C PHE A 8 -1.55 -10.75 -24.45
N ASN A 9 -2.29 -10.66 -23.35
CA ASN A 9 -2.82 -9.39 -22.86
C ASN A 9 -1.83 -8.74 -21.88
N ILE A 10 -1.26 -7.59 -22.28
CA ILE A 10 -0.30 -6.87 -21.45
C ILE A 10 -0.92 -6.16 -20.24
N ASP A 11 -2.23 -5.92 -20.25
CA ASP A 11 -2.94 -5.32 -19.12
C ASP A 11 -3.40 -6.39 -18.12
N ALA A 12 -3.41 -7.67 -18.51
CA ALA A 12 -3.74 -8.76 -17.61
C ALA A 12 -2.65 -8.95 -16.53
N PRO A 13 -3.03 -9.26 -15.28
CA PRO A 13 -2.08 -9.61 -14.24
C PRO A 13 -1.27 -10.86 -14.62
N ARG A 14 0.06 -10.81 -14.47
CA ARG A 14 0.96 -11.95 -14.73
C ARG A 14 0.65 -13.18 -13.87
N TRP A 15 0.17 -12.96 -12.64
CA TRP A 15 -0.17 -14.02 -11.70
C TRP A 15 -1.65 -13.93 -11.32
N ASP A 16 -2.25 -15.08 -11.04
CA ASP A 16 -3.65 -15.17 -10.63
C ASP A 16 -3.92 -14.39 -9.33
N GLN A 17 -4.77 -13.37 -9.43
CA GLN A 17 -5.14 -12.52 -8.29
C GLN A 17 -6.16 -13.17 -7.35
N SER A 18 -6.78 -14.29 -7.73
CA SER A 18 -7.70 -15.04 -6.86
C SER A 18 -6.94 -15.73 -5.71
N THR A 19 -5.72 -16.19 -5.97
CA THR A 19 -4.87 -16.87 -4.98
C THR A 19 -4.04 -15.88 -4.17
N PHE A 20 -3.85 -16.16 -2.88
CA PHE A 20 -2.98 -15.34 -2.02
C PHE A 20 -1.54 -15.29 -2.55
N LEU A 21 -0.97 -16.43 -2.94
CA LEU A 21 0.40 -16.49 -3.44
C LEU A 21 0.57 -15.72 -4.76
N GLY A 22 -0.43 -15.75 -5.66
CA GLY A 22 -0.40 -14.98 -6.89
C GLY A 22 -0.43 -13.47 -6.64
N ARG A 23 -1.26 -13.00 -5.70
CA ARG A 23 -1.26 -11.59 -5.25
C ARG A 23 0.08 -11.17 -4.65
N VAL A 24 0.65 -12.01 -3.79
CA VAL A 24 1.97 -11.73 -3.18
C VAL A 24 3.05 -11.60 -4.25
N LYS A 25 3.11 -12.52 -5.22
CA LYS A 25 4.05 -12.44 -6.36
C LYS A 25 3.86 -11.17 -7.19
N HIS A 26 2.61 -10.78 -7.43
CA HIS A 26 2.28 -9.53 -8.12
C HIS A 26 2.82 -8.30 -7.38
N PHE A 27 2.56 -8.18 -6.09
CA PHE A 27 3.08 -7.04 -5.32
C PHE A 27 4.60 -7.08 -5.16
N PHE A 28 5.23 -8.25 -5.01
CA PHE A 28 6.69 -8.37 -5.03
C PHE A 28 7.32 -7.80 -6.30
N ASN A 29 6.63 -7.94 -7.44
CA ASN A 29 7.11 -7.43 -8.71
C ASN A 29 6.98 -5.90 -8.82
N ILE A 30 5.88 -5.34 -8.31
CA ILE A 30 5.61 -3.90 -8.34
C ILE A 30 6.46 -3.14 -7.31
N THR A 31 6.63 -3.70 -6.12
CA THR A 31 7.37 -3.07 -5.01
C THR A 31 8.85 -3.41 -5.01
N ASP A 32 9.39 -3.88 -6.14
CA ASP A 32 10.81 -4.23 -6.26
C ASP A 32 11.67 -2.96 -6.19
N PRO A 33 12.47 -2.76 -5.11
CA PRO A 33 13.25 -1.53 -4.94
C PRO A 33 14.34 -1.36 -6.00
N ARG A 34 14.70 -2.42 -6.74
CA ARG A 34 15.72 -2.33 -7.80
C ARG A 34 15.25 -1.45 -8.95
N THR A 35 13.94 -1.31 -9.17
CA THR A 35 13.40 -0.48 -10.27
C THR A 35 13.64 1.02 -10.05
N ILE A 36 14.02 1.43 -8.83
CA ILE A 36 14.39 2.81 -8.50
C ILE A 36 15.70 3.21 -9.19
N PHE A 37 16.61 2.25 -9.41
CA PHE A 37 17.93 2.50 -10.01
C PHE A 37 17.93 2.39 -11.54
N VAL A 38 16.78 2.11 -12.15
CA VAL A 38 16.61 2.00 -13.60
C VAL A 38 16.67 3.38 -14.23
N SER A 39 17.38 3.49 -15.35
CA SER A 39 17.60 4.76 -16.04
C SER A 39 16.32 5.29 -16.68
N GLU A 40 16.25 6.60 -16.93
CA GLU A 40 15.08 7.19 -17.60
C GLU A 40 14.86 6.62 -19.01
N GLN A 41 15.96 6.37 -19.75
CA GLN A 41 15.92 5.77 -21.08
C GLN A 41 15.29 4.37 -21.08
N GLU A 42 15.61 3.54 -20.07
CA GLU A 42 15.00 2.21 -19.93
C GLU A 42 13.51 2.29 -19.55
N LEU A 43 13.11 3.29 -18.76
CA LEU A 43 11.69 3.52 -18.45
C LEU A 43 10.89 3.98 -19.67
N ASP A 44 11.47 4.85 -20.50
CA ASP A 44 10.85 5.33 -21.73
C ASP A 44 10.72 4.19 -22.75
N TRP A 45 11.77 3.37 -22.90
CA TRP A 45 11.71 2.13 -23.68
C TRP A 45 10.59 1.20 -23.19
N ALA A 46 10.48 0.99 -21.88
CA ALA A 46 9.46 0.12 -21.30
C ALA A 46 8.04 0.64 -21.60
N LYS A 47 7.83 1.96 -21.53
CA LYS A 47 6.58 2.60 -21.92
C LYS A 47 6.26 2.38 -23.39
N GLU A 48 7.22 2.60 -24.29
CA GLU A 48 7.02 2.35 -25.71
C GLU A 48 6.64 0.90 -26.00
N GLU A 49 7.31 -0.08 -25.37
CA GLU A 49 6.98 -1.49 -25.59
C GLU A 49 5.60 -1.86 -25.06
N VAL A 50 5.19 -1.29 -23.92
CA VAL A 50 3.84 -1.50 -23.39
C VAL A 50 2.80 -0.92 -24.34
N GLU A 51 3.02 0.29 -24.85
CA GLU A 51 2.12 0.92 -25.81
C GLU A 51 2.07 0.21 -27.17
N LYS A 52 3.22 -0.26 -27.69
CA LYS A 52 3.28 -1.08 -28.92
C LYS A 52 2.49 -2.38 -28.73
N SER A 53 2.62 -3.01 -27.57
CA SER A 53 1.87 -4.22 -27.22
C SER A 53 0.36 -3.98 -27.15
N ARG A 54 -0.07 -2.90 -26.48
CA ARG A 54 -1.49 -2.50 -26.46
C ARG A 54 -2.07 -2.22 -27.85
N ARG A 55 -1.25 -1.72 -28.79
CA ARG A 55 -1.66 -1.48 -30.20
C ARG A 55 -1.56 -2.71 -31.09
N GLY A 56 -1.09 -3.86 -30.59
CA GLY A 56 -0.87 -5.06 -31.39
C GLY A 56 0.30 -4.96 -32.38
N LEU A 57 1.22 -4.01 -32.17
CA LEU A 57 2.36 -3.73 -33.06
C LEU A 57 3.65 -4.43 -32.60
N VAL A 58 3.53 -5.53 -31.84
CA VAL A 58 4.69 -6.27 -31.34
C VAL A 58 5.36 -7.02 -32.50
N PRO A 59 6.67 -6.85 -32.72
CA PRO A 59 7.38 -7.59 -33.76
C PRO A 59 7.23 -9.11 -33.60
N PRO A 60 7.01 -9.87 -34.69
CA PRO A 60 7.00 -11.32 -34.65
C PRO A 60 8.30 -11.87 -34.06
N GLY A 61 8.22 -12.82 -33.13
CA GLY A 61 9.38 -13.40 -32.43
C GLY A 61 9.83 -12.65 -31.16
N THR A 62 9.10 -11.62 -30.73
CA THR A 62 9.38 -10.96 -29.45
C THR A 62 9.15 -11.93 -28.28
N GLN A 63 10.16 -12.11 -27.44
CA GLN A 63 10.02 -12.98 -26.27
C GLN A 63 9.03 -12.38 -25.25
N VAL A 64 8.10 -13.21 -24.75
CA VAL A 64 7.13 -12.80 -23.73
C VAL A 64 7.81 -12.24 -22.48
N GLU A 65 8.99 -12.75 -22.12
CA GLU A 65 9.78 -12.25 -20.97
C GLU A 65 10.17 -10.77 -21.12
N ARG A 66 10.48 -10.31 -22.34
CA ARG A 66 10.78 -8.90 -22.63
C ARG A 66 9.55 -8.04 -22.39
N LEU A 67 8.37 -8.48 -22.84
CA LEU A 67 7.11 -7.78 -22.62
C LEU A 67 6.74 -7.75 -21.13
N LEU A 68 6.96 -8.84 -20.40
CA LEU A 68 6.74 -8.90 -18.96
C LEU A 68 7.71 -8.00 -18.18
N TYR A 69 8.95 -7.86 -18.64
CA TYR A 69 9.92 -6.95 -18.06
C TYR A 69 9.56 -5.48 -18.33
N ALA A 70 9.20 -5.15 -19.57
CA ALA A 70 8.68 -3.82 -19.92
C ALA A 70 7.44 -3.47 -19.09
N LYS A 71 6.49 -4.41 -18.97
CA LYS A 71 5.32 -4.27 -18.10
C LYS A 71 5.71 -3.99 -16.64
N LYS A 72 6.66 -4.75 -16.08
CA LYS A 72 7.15 -4.53 -14.71
C LYS A 72 7.68 -3.11 -14.52
N LEU A 73 8.54 -2.64 -15.44
CA LEU A 73 9.10 -1.31 -15.36
C LEU A 73 8.02 -0.24 -15.49
N TYR A 74 7.09 -0.43 -16.43
CA TYR A 74 5.96 0.46 -16.65
C TYR A 74 5.06 0.57 -15.40
N ASP A 75 4.57 -0.57 -14.90
CA ASP A 75 3.69 -0.66 -13.72
C ASP A 75 4.38 -0.08 -12.46
N SER A 76 5.73 -0.07 -12.41
CA SER A 76 6.48 0.48 -11.27
C SER A 76 6.71 2.00 -11.32
N ALA A 77 6.66 2.61 -12.51
CA ALA A 77 7.13 3.98 -12.73
C ALA A 77 6.08 4.91 -13.36
N PHE A 78 5.03 4.38 -13.99
CA PHE A 78 4.00 5.17 -14.68
C PHE A 78 2.63 4.97 -14.04
N HIS A 79 1.86 6.05 -13.96
CA HIS A 79 0.51 6.03 -13.41
C HIS A 79 -0.41 5.18 -14.28
N PRO A 80 -1.20 4.25 -13.70
CA PRO A 80 -2.05 3.36 -14.50
C PRO A 80 -3.10 4.13 -15.31
N ASP A 81 -3.66 5.19 -14.72
CA ASP A 81 -4.75 5.96 -15.37
C ASP A 81 -4.25 7.02 -16.36
N THR A 82 -3.19 7.77 -16.04
CA THR A 82 -2.72 8.89 -16.88
C THR A 82 -1.60 8.49 -17.83
N GLY A 83 -0.90 7.38 -17.55
CA GLY A 83 0.30 6.98 -18.29
C GLY A 83 1.49 7.93 -18.09
N GLU A 84 1.40 8.86 -17.14
CA GLU A 84 2.46 9.81 -16.80
C GLU A 84 3.45 9.20 -15.82
N LYS A 85 4.70 9.65 -15.89
CA LYS A 85 5.77 9.17 -15.02
C LYS A 85 5.54 9.67 -13.58
N MET A 86 5.48 8.73 -12.64
CA MET A 86 5.33 9.01 -11.22
C MET A 86 6.62 9.57 -10.62
N ASN A 87 6.47 10.48 -9.64
CA ASN A 87 7.56 10.96 -8.81
C ASN A 87 8.25 9.77 -8.11
N LEU A 88 9.58 9.72 -8.17
CA LEU A 88 10.40 8.63 -7.61
C LEU A 88 10.02 8.26 -6.18
N ILE A 89 9.83 9.26 -5.31
CA ILE A 89 9.55 9.06 -3.89
C ILE A 89 8.13 8.51 -3.68
N GLY A 90 7.20 8.85 -4.57
CA GLY A 90 5.81 8.37 -4.53
C GLY A 90 5.59 6.99 -5.16
N ARG A 91 6.60 6.41 -5.81
CA ARG A 91 6.50 5.07 -6.41
C ARG A 91 6.36 4.01 -5.33
N MET A 92 5.54 3.00 -5.59
CA MET A 92 5.41 1.83 -4.70
C MET A 92 6.74 1.09 -4.50
N SER A 93 7.66 1.14 -5.46
CA SER A 93 9.02 0.59 -5.31
C SER A 93 9.85 1.33 -4.28
N PHE A 94 9.66 2.65 -4.12
CA PHE A 94 10.34 3.47 -3.12
C PHE A 94 9.75 3.33 -1.70
N GLN A 95 8.58 2.70 -1.56
CA GLN A 95 7.95 2.50 -0.26
C GLN A 95 8.82 1.68 0.71
N VAL A 96 9.53 0.66 0.22
CA VAL A 96 10.44 -0.15 1.06
C VAL A 96 11.68 0.68 1.47
N PRO A 97 12.45 1.31 0.56
CA PRO A 97 13.59 2.15 0.92
C PRO A 97 13.25 3.39 1.75
N GLY A 98 12.16 4.10 1.41
CA GLY A 98 11.70 5.23 2.20
C GLY A 98 11.22 4.80 3.58
N GLY A 99 10.39 3.74 3.63
CA GLY A 99 9.85 3.20 4.86
C GLY A 99 10.91 2.65 5.82
N MET A 100 11.96 1.99 5.31
CA MET A 100 13.03 1.45 6.16
C MET A 100 13.88 2.55 6.79
N VAL A 101 14.15 3.64 6.06
CA VAL A 101 14.86 4.80 6.60
C VAL A 101 13.99 5.49 7.65
N ILE A 102 12.75 5.86 7.31
CA ILE A 102 11.86 6.56 8.25
C ILE A 102 11.62 5.73 9.51
N THR A 103 11.29 4.45 9.36
CA THR A 103 10.99 3.58 10.51
C THR A 103 12.23 3.31 11.34
N GLY A 104 13.37 3.02 10.71
CA GLY A 104 14.63 2.80 11.41
C GLY A 104 15.07 4.03 12.22
N PHE A 105 14.94 5.22 11.64
CA PHE A 105 15.24 6.48 12.34
C PHE A 105 14.20 6.81 13.42
N MET A 106 12.91 6.53 13.17
CA MET A 106 11.88 6.60 14.20
C MET A 106 12.31 5.78 15.40
N MET A 107 12.64 4.49 15.25
CA MET A 107 13.02 3.63 16.37
C MET A 107 14.31 4.07 17.08
N GLN A 108 15.30 4.56 16.34
CA GLN A 108 16.58 4.98 16.92
C GLN A 108 16.47 6.30 17.70
N PHE A 109 15.80 7.29 17.12
CA PHE A 109 15.78 8.67 17.62
C PHE A 109 14.51 9.03 18.39
N TYR A 110 13.61 8.07 18.64
CA TYR A 110 12.36 8.23 19.41
C TYR A 110 12.53 8.58 20.91
N ARG A 111 13.61 9.22 21.32
CA ARG A 111 13.94 9.41 22.74
C ARG A 111 13.44 10.74 23.31
N THR A 112 13.25 11.75 22.48
CA THR A 112 12.83 13.09 22.91
C THR A 112 11.53 13.51 22.22
N MET A 113 10.71 14.30 22.90
CA MET A 113 9.43 14.74 22.33
C MET A 113 9.57 15.50 21.00
N PRO A 114 10.56 16.42 20.82
CA PRO A 114 10.77 17.05 19.53
C PRO A 114 11.11 16.06 18.42
N ALA A 115 11.94 15.05 18.71
CA ALA A 115 12.28 14.02 17.74
C ALA A 115 11.07 13.15 17.38
N VAL A 116 10.23 12.83 18.36
CA VAL A 116 8.97 12.10 18.15
C VAL A 116 8.05 12.86 17.20
N ILE A 117 7.85 14.16 17.45
CA ILE A 117 7.01 15.02 16.60
C ILE A 117 7.60 15.09 15.19
N PHE A 118 8.91 15.36 15.08
CA PHE A 118 9.60 15.47 13.80
C PHE A 118 9.47 14.19 12.96
N TRP A 119 9.76 13.03 13.54
CA TRP A 119 9.73 11.78 12.78
C TRP A 119 8.31 11.32 12.44
N GLN A 120 7.31 11.62 13.28
CA GLN A 120 5.91 11.38 12.90
C GLN A 120 5.48 12.28 11.74
N TRP A 121 5.89 13.55 11.77
CA TRP A 121 5.64 14.47 10.67
C TRP A 121 6.31 14.03 9.37
N VAL A 122 7.57 13.59 9.41
CA VAL A 122 8.28 13.03 8.24
C VAL A 122 7.53 11.80 7.70
N ASN A 123 7.12 10.88 8.59
CA ASN A 123 6.39 9.68 8.20
C ASN A 123 5.04 10.01 7.53
N GLN A 124 4.25 10.92 8.09
CA GLN A 124 2.98 11.31 7.48
C GLN A 124 3.17 12.11 6.19
N SER A 125 4.24 12.91 6.08
CA SER A 125 4.58 13.62 4.83
C SER A 125 4.91 12.64 3.71
N PHE A 126 5.68 11.60 4.01
CA PHE A 126 5.99 10.52 3.07
C PHE A 126 4.72 9.79 2.62
N ASN A 127 3.86 9.39 3.56
CA ASN A 127 2.60 8.72 3.23
C ASN A 127 1.66 9.63 2.42
N ALA A 128 1.60 10.93 2.71
CA ALA A 128 0.82 11.89 1.94
C ALA A 128 1.31 12.02 0.49
N LEU A 129 2.64 12.01 0.27
CA LEU A 129 3.23 12.05 -1.06
C LEU A 129 2.94 10.77 -1.84
N VAL A 130 3.10 9.59 -1.22
CA VAL A 130 2.74 8.31 -1.83
C VAL A 130 1.25 8.30 -2.21
N ASN A 131 0.37 8.76 -1.32
CA ASN A 131 -1.07 8.85 -1.60
C ASN A 131 -1.38 9.84 -2.73
N TYR A 132 -0.66 10.96 -2.83
CA TYR A 132 -0.80 11.93 -3.92
C TYR A 132 -0.38 11.36 -5.27
N THR A 133 0.73 10.62 -5.28
CA THR A 133 1.26 10.00 -6.51
C THR A 133 0.43 8.83 -6.99
N ASN A 134 -0.23 8.08 -6.09
CA ASN A 134 -1.03 6.89 -6.43
C ASN A 134 -2.55 7.15 -6.37
N ARG A 135 -2.99 8.41 -6.37
CA ARG A 135 -4.42 8.75 -6.34
C ARG A 135 -5.10 8.33 -7.63
N ASN A 136 -6.32 7.84 -7.53
CA ASN A 136 -7.13 7.50 -8.70
C ASN A 136 -7.38 8.77 -9.54
N ALA A 137 -6.97 8.77 -10.81
CA ALA A 137 -7.18 9.93 -11.69
C ALA A 137 -8.63 10.03 -12.18
N ALA A 138 -9.38 8.92 -12.19
CA ALA A 138 -10.78 8.86 -12.59
C ALA A 138 -11.74 9.38 -11.50
N SER A 139 -11.29 9.49 -10.24
CA SER A 139 -12.07 10.05 -9.13
C SER A 139 -11.32 11.23 -8.52
N PRO A 140 -11.59 12.48 -8.95
CA PRO A 140 -10.81 13.65 -8.55
C PRO A 140 -10.88 13.86 -7.03
N THR A 141 -9.81 13.50 -6.34
CA THR A 141 -9.65 13.77 -4.91
C THR A 141 -9.25 15.23 -4.75
N SER A 142 -10.09 16.02 -4.08
CA SER A 142 -9.79 17.44 -3.84
C SER A 142 -8.48 17.60 -3.07
N VAL A 143 -7.62 18.54 -3.50
CA VAL A 143 -6.41 18.92 -2.77
C VAL A 143 -6.72 19.31 -1.31
N ARG A 144 -7.91 19.90 -1.08
CA ARG A 144 -8.39 20.23 0.27
C ARG A 144 -8.61 18.98 1.13
N GLN A 145 -9.16 17.91 0.55
CA GLN A 145 -9.38 16.64 1.25
C GLN A 145 -8.06 15.95 1.57
N MET A 146 -7.11 15.97 0.64
CA MET A 146 -5.76 15.47 0.87
C MET A 146 -5.04 16.22 1.99
N ALA A 147 -5.10 17.56 1.96
CA ALA A 147 -4.52 18.41 3.00
C ALA A 147 -5.17 18.14 4.36
N LEU A 148 -6.50 18.06 4.41
CA LEU A 148 -7.24 17.74 5.64
C LEU A 148 -6.84 16.37 6.19
N SER A 149 -6.77 15.34 5.33
CA SER A 149 -6.34 14.00 5.74
C SER A 149 -4.91 14.01 6.30
N TYR A 150 -4.00 14.72 5.63
CA TYR A 150 -2.62 14.85 6.10
C TYR A 150 -2.51 15.55 7.46
N PHE A 151 -3.21 16.68 7.67
CA PHE A 151 -3.17 17.39 8.96
C PHE A 151 -3.82 16.56 10.08
N THR A 152 -4.94 15.91 9.80
CA THR A 152 -5.64 15.07 10.79
C THR A 152 -4.83 13.81 11.14
N ALA A 153 -4.24 13.14 10.15
CA ALA A 153 -3.36 12.00 10.35
C ALA A 153 -2.09 12.38 11.12
N THR A 154 -1.47 13.51 10.79
CA THR A 154 -0.28 14.03 11.49
C THR A 154 -0.59 14.38 12.94
N THR A 155 -1.70 15.10 13.16
CA THR A 155 -2.15 15.46 14.51
C THR A 155 -2.45 14.20 15.32
N THR A 156 -3.13 13.22 14.73
CA THR A 156 -3.45 11.93 15.38
C THR A 156 -2.18 11.15 15.73
N ALA A 157 -1.24 11.05 14.80
CA ALA A 157 0.04 10.35 14.99
C ALA A 157 0.84 10.99 16.12
N VAL A 158 0.96 12.32 16.12
CA VAL A 158 1.69 13.07 17.14
C VAL A 158 0.97 12.99 18.47
N ALA A 159 -0.34 13.23 18.54
CA ALA A 159 -1.11 13.17 19.77
C ALA A 159 -1.03 11.78 20.42
N THR A 160 -1.15 10.71 19.62
CA THR A 160 -1.03 9.32 20.10
C THR A 160 0.38 9.05 20.63
N ALA A 161 1.41 9.42 19.86
CA ALA A 161 2.80 9.24 20.24
C ALA A 161 3.18 9.97 21.53
N VAL A 162 2.75 11.23 21.65
CA VAL A 162 2.98 12.08 22.82
C VAL A 162 2.27 11.50 24.04
N SER A 163 0.98 11.20 23.92
CA SER A 163 0.15 10.68 25.02
C SER A 163 0.70 9.36 25.54
N MET A 164 1.01 8.43 24.63
CA MET A 164 1.58 7.15 25.02
C MET A 164 2.98 7.30 25.61
N ASN A 165 3.85 8.16 25.04
CA ASN A 165 5.17 8.42 25.64
C ASN A 165 5.10 9.02 27.05
N MET A 166 4.08 9.83 27.35
CA MET A 166 3.86 10.31 28.71
C MET A 166 3.46 9.18 29.66
N TRP A 167 2.60 8.26 29.21
CA TRP A 167 2.14 7.13 30.01
C TRP A 167 3.20 6.04 30.19
N THR A 168 4.04 5.80 29.17
CA THR A 168 5.09 4.79 29.21
C THR A 168 6.24 5.12 30.17
N LYS A 169 6.37 6.38 30.62
CA LYS A 169 7.29 6.76 31.71
C LYS A 169 7.07 5.97 33.00
N ARG A 170 5.85 5.42 33.20
CA ARG A 170 5.47 4.60 34.36
C ARG A 170 5.42 3.09 34.05
N ALA A 171 5.72 2.69 32.82
CA ALA A 171 5.60 1.33 32.33
C ALA A 171 6.98 0.67 32.09
N PRO A 172 7.05 -0.65 31.89
CA PRO A 172 8.28 -1.33 31.50
C PRO A 172 8.89 -0.72 30.22
N PRO A 173 10.22 -0.65 30.07
CA PRO A 173 10.89 -0.03 28.92
C PRO A 173 10.45 -0.58 27.55
N LEU A 174 10.01 -1.83 27.51
CA LEU A 174 9.48 -2.48 26.31
C LEU A 174 8.19 -1.81 25.77
N VAL A 175 7.31 -1.34 26.65
CA VAL A 175 6.06 -0.68 26.23
C VAL A 175 6.35 0.64 25.52
N GLY A 176 7.39 1.37 25.96
CA GLY A 176 7.89 2.57 25.29
C GLY A 176 8.34 2.32 23.86
N ARG A 177 8.85 1.11 23.55
CA ARG A 177 9.32 0.75 22.21
C ARG A 177 8.17 0.46 21.23
N TRP A 178 6.95 0.23 21.70
CA TRP A 178 5.77 0.02 20.85
C TRP A 178 4.97 1.29 20.57
N VAL A 179 5.32 2.42 21.20
CA VAL A 179 4.68 3.72 20.94
C VAL A 179 4.71 4.11 19.45
N PRO A 180 5.82 3.94 18.71
CA PRO A 180 5.83 4.21 17.27
C PRO A 180 4.78 3.40 16.51
N PHE A 181 4.62 2.10 16.83
CA PHE A 181 3.63 1.23 16.19
C PHE A 181 2.20 1.71 16.45
N ALA A 182 1.87 1.97 17.72
CA ALA A 182 0.53 2.40 18.08
C ALA A 182 0.16 3.75 17.45
N ALA A 183 1.10 4.69 17.38
CA ALA A 183 0.91 5.97 16.72
C ALA A 183 0.71 5.82 15.19
N VAL A 184 1.48 4.93 14.55
CA VAL A 184 1.31 4.65 13.11
C VAL A 184 -0.01 3.93 12.84
N ALA A 185 -0.42 2.99 13.70
CA ALA A 185 -1.70 2.30 13.57
C ALA A 185 -2.88 3.28 13.72
N ALA A 186 -2.86 4.13 14.76
CA ALA A 186 -3.87 5.16 14.97
C ALA A 186 -3.94 6.14 13.78
N ALA A 187 -2.80 6.55 13.24
CA ALA A 187 -2.75 7.42 12.06
C ALA A 187 -3.36 6.76 10.83
N ASN A 188 -3.11 5.46 10.58
CA ASN A 188 -3.72 4.73 9.46
C ASN A 188 -5.25 4.60 9.62
N CYS A 189 -5.74 4.40 10.84
CA CYS A 189 -7.18 4.36 11.13
C CYS A 189 -7.90 5.70 10.84
N VAL A 190 -7.18 6.83 10.80
CA VAL A 190 -7.74 8.14 10.48
C VAL A 190 -7.47 8.52 9.02
N ASN A 191 -6.23 8.39 8.57
CA ASN A 191 -5.79 8.84 7.24
C ASN A 191 -6.58 8.15 6.12
N ILE A 192 -6.74 6.83 6.18
CA ILE A 192 -7.34 6.07 5.07
C ILE A 192 -8.84 6.40 4.92
N PRO A 193 -9.66 6.36 5.99
CA PRO A 193 -11.06 6.79 5.89
C PRO A 193 -11.22 8.25 5.45
N MET A 194 -10.36 9.16 5.93
CA MET A 194 -10.43 10.58 5.56
C MET A 194 -10.05 10.81 4.08
N MET A 195 -9.00 10.16 3.59
CA MET A 195 -8.62 10.18 2.17
C MET A 195 -9.75 9.65 1.28
N ARG A 196 -10.48 8.64 1.76
CA ARG A 196 -11.56 7.97 1.02
C ARG A 196 -12.96 8.34 1.52
N GLN A 197 -13.11 9.51 2.15
CA GLN A 197 -14.39 9.92 2.75
C GLN A 197 -15.52 10.02 1.71
N GLN A 198 -15.20 10.38 0.46
CA GLN A 198 -16.18 10.45 -0.61
C GLN A 198 -16.75 9.07 -0.93
N GLU A 199 -15.94 8.01 -0.88
CA GLU A 199 -16.43 6.64 -1.06
C GLU A 199 -17.36 6.21 0.08
N LEU A 200 -17.12 6.70 1.30
CA LEU A 200 -18.01 6.45 2.45
C LEU A 200 -19.34 7.22 2.35
N ILE A 201 -19.31 8.41 1.75
CA ILE A 201 -20.50 9.28 1.61
C ILE A 201 -21.33 8.92 0.37
N GLN A 202 -20.68 8.66 -0.76
CA GLN A 202 -21.33 8.41 -2.05
C GLN A 202 -21.50 6.91 -2.34
N GLY A 203 -20.68 6.06 -1.74
CA GLY A 203 -20.59 4.64 -2.06
C GLY A 203 -19.65 4.35 -3.21
N ILE A 204 -19.26 3.09 -3.35
CA ILE A 204 -18.48 2.59 -4.49
C ILE A 204 -19.35 1.75 -5.40
N CYS A 205 -19.05 1.75 -6.70
CA CYS A 205 -19.76 0.92 -7.67
C CYS A 205 -19.55 -0.56 -7.35
N VAL A 206 -20.66 -1.29 -7.28
CA VAL A 206 -20.72 -2.73 -7.06
C VAL A 206 -21.28 -3.39 -8.32
N LYS A 207 -20.67 -4.49 -8.72
CA LYS A 207 -20.98 -5.23 -9.94
C LYS A 207 -21.45 -6.65 -9.65
N ASP A 208 -22.12 -7.27 -10.61
CA ASP A 208 -22.40 -8.70 -10.58
C ASP A 208 -21.21 -9.52 -11.10
N LYS A 209 -21.39 -10.84 -11.20
CA LYS A 209 -20.36 -11.76 -11.72
C LYS A 209 -20.05 -11.52 -13.21
N ASP A 210 -21.02 -11.00 -13.94
CA ASP A 210 -20.95 -10.73 -15.39
C ASP A 210 -20.47 -9.28 -15.67
N GLN A 211 -19.94 -8.59 -14.64
CA GLN A 211 -19.43 -7.22 -14.67
C GLN A 211 -20.49 -6.14 -14.96
N ASN A 212 -21.79 -6.45 -14.82
CA ASN A 212 -22.84 -5.44 -14.90
C ASN A 212 -22.91 -4.62 -13.63
N GLU A 213 -23.11 -3.32 -13.76
CA GLU A 213 -23.22 -2.41 -12.63
C GLU A 213 -24.56 -2.58 -11.90
N LEU A 214 -24.50 -2.94 -10.62
CA LEU A 214 -25.66 -3.10 -9.75
C LEU A 214 -26.05 -1.77 -9.08
N GLY A 215 -25.06 -0.90 -8.82
CA GLY A 215 -25.23 0.42 -8.23
C GLY A 215 -24.12 0.77 -7.23
N CYS A 216 -24.30 1.83 -6.44
CA CYS A 216 -23.31 2.29 -5.47
C CYS A 216 -23.64 1.83 -4.04
N SER A 217 -22.66 1.30 -3.31
CA SER A 217 -22.80 0.87 -1.91
C SER A 217 -21.78 1.55 -1.00
N ARG A 218 -22.26 2.14 0.10
CA ARG A 218 -21.43 2.72 1.18
C ARG A 218 -20.89 1.62 2.10
N ARG A 219 -21.66 0.54 2.31
CA ARG A 219 -21.21 -0.61 3.10
C ARG A 219 -20.06 -1.34 2.42
N ALA A 220 -20.09 -1.51 1.10
CA ALA A 220 -18.96 -2.04 0.35
C ALA A 220 -17.71 -1.16 0.52
N ALA A 221 -17.86 0.17 0.47
CA ALA A 221 -16.78 1.12 0.71
C ALA A 221 -16.21 0.98 2.13
N ALA A 222 -17.06 0.90 3.16
CA ALA A 222 -16.63 0.74 4.54
C ALA A 222 -15.85 -0.56 4.76
N VAL A 223 -16.29 -1.68 4.17
CA VAL A 223 -15.57 -2.96 4.24
C VAL A 223 -14.22 -2.87 3.53
N GLY A 224 -14.19 -2.32 2.32
CA GLY A 224 -12.95 -2.14 1.54
C GLY A 224 -11.93 -1.28 2.29
N ILE A 225 -12.35 -0.11 2.80
CA ILE A 225 -11.50 0.79 3.61
C ILE A 225 -10.99 0.09 4.85
N THR A 226 -11.85 -0.66 5.56
CA THR A 226 -11.45 -1.43 6.75
C THR A 226 -10.36 -2.46 6.42
N GLN A 227 -10.51 -3.18 5.30
CA GLN A 227 -9.50 -4.13 4.83
C GLN A 227 -8.16 -3.44 4.51
N VAL A 228 -8.20 -2.25 3.88
CA VAL A 228 -6.98 -1.46 3.61
C VAL A 228 -6.30 -1.01 4.91
N VAL A 229 -7.07 -0.55 5.91
CA VAL A 229 -6.53 -0.21 7.24
C VAL A 229 -5.83 -1.40 7.89
N ILE A 230 -6.48 -2.58 7.88
CA ILE A 230 -5.89 -3.81 8.44
C ILE A 230 -4.61 -4.19 7.68
N SER A 231 -4.60 -4.13 6.36
CA SER A 231 -3.40 -4.36 5.54
C SER A 231 -2.27 -3.41 5.94
N ARG A 232 -2.55 -2.11 6.08
CA ARG A 232 -1.52 -1.10 6.41
C ARG A 232 -0.93 -1.29 7.81
N ILE A 233 -1.76 -1.65 8.79
CA ILE A 233 -1.29 -1.98 10.15
C ILE A 233 -0.46 -3.27 10.12
N THR A 234 -0.92 -4.29 9.41
CA THR A 234 -0.22 -5.59 9.26
C THR A 234 1.16 -5.41 8.63
N MET A 235 1.29 -4.51 7.66
CA MET A 235 2.55 -4.18 7.01
C MET A 235 3.60 -3.63 7.99
N ALA A 236 3.18 -2.77 8.93
CA ALA A 236 4.08 -2.14 9.90
C ALA A 236 4.36 -3.01 11.14
N ALA A 237 3.45 -3.94 11.47
CA ALA A 237 3.48 -4.67 12.73
C ALA A 237 4.77 -5.48 12.96
N PRO A 238 5.25 -6.35 12.05
CA PRO A 238 6.45 -7.16 12.31
C PRO A 238 7.70 -6.30 12.54
N GLY A 239 7.88 -5.27 11.72
CA GLY A 239 9.01 -4.35 11.83
C GLY A 239 9.00 -3.59 13.16
N MET A 240 7.87 -3.05 13.59
CA MET A 240 7.83 -2.22 14.80
C MET A 240 7.61 -3.00 16.11
N ILE A 241 7.13 -4.24 16.05
CA ILE A 241 6.91 -5.10 17.23
C ILE A 241 8.08 -6.03 17.47
N LEU A 242 8.58 -6.72 16.44
CA LEU A 242 9.63 -7.74 16.57
C LEU A 242 11.03 -7.14 16.61
N LEU A 243 11.31 -6.09 15.83
CA LEU A 243 12.65 -5.50 15.77
C LEU A 243 13.15 -4.99 17.13
N PRO A 244 12.35 -4.34 17.98
CA PRO A 244 12.76 -4.02 19.35
C PRO A 244 13.27 -5.23 20.17
N VAL A 245 12.61 -6.38 20.02
CA VAL A 245 12.96 -7.63 20.73
C VAL A 245 14.24 -8.23 20.16
N VAL A 246 14.38 -8.23 18.83
CA VAL A 246 15.58 -8.69 18.13
C VAL A 246 16.78 -7.81 18.49
N MET A 247 16.61 -6.49 18.49
CA MET A 247 17.64 -5.54 18.89
C MET A 247 18.07 -5.75 20.34
N GLU A 248 17.15 -5.93 21.28
CA GLU A 248 17.52 -6.19 22.67
C GLU A 248 18.38 -7.45 22.84
N ARG A 249 18.14 -8.49 22.02
CA ARG A 249 18.96 -9.70 22.00
C ARG A 249 20.33 -9.44 21.38
N LEU A 250 20.38 -8.72 20.26
CA LEU A 250 21.62 -8.37 19.55
C LEU A 250 22.52 -7.43 20.38
N GLU A 251 21.94 -6.50 21.12
CA GLU A 251 22.64 -5.56 22.01
C GLU A 251 23.41 -6.26 23.14
N ARG A 252 23.09 -7.53 23.45
CA ARG A 252 23.83 -8.33 24.44
C ARG A 252 25.18 -8.82 23.91
N LEU A 253 25.37 -8.86 22.59
CA LEU A 253 26.61 -9.30 21.95
C LEU A 253 27.76 -8.30 22.17
N HIS A 254 28.96 -8.81 22.42
CA HIS A 254 30.16 -8.00 22.69
C HIS A 254 30.48 -6.99 21.57
N LEU A 255 30.26 -7.37 20.31
CA LEU A 255 30.49 -6.51 19.15
C LEU A 255 29.56 -5.28 19.14
N MET A 256 28.27 -5.50 19.46
CA MET A 256 27.25 -4.44 19.52
C MET A 256 27.43 -3.51 20.73
N LYS A 257 28.01 -4.00 21.84
CA LYS A 257 28.39 -3.17 22.98
C LYS A 257 29.55 -2.22 22.65
N LYS A 258 30.48 -2.65 21.80
CA LYS A 258 31.67 -1.88 21.41
C LYS A 258 31.37 -0.81 20.36
N VAL A 259 30.47 -1.08 19.41
CA VAL A 259 30.18 -0.17 18.28
C VAL A 259 28.75 0.34 18.32
N ARG A 260 28.47 1.32 19.20
CA ARG A 260 27.13 1.93 19.33
C ARG A 260 26.62 2.62 18.05
N VAL A 261 27.54 3.05 17.18
CA VAL A 261 27.19 3.71 15.90
C VAL A 261 26.52 2.74 14.92
N LEU A 262 26.76 1.43 15.05
CA LEU A 262 26.20 0.41 14.14
C LEU A 262 24.72 0.10 14.42
N HIS A 263 24.17 0.56 15.55
CA HIS A 263 22.80 0.26 15.95
C HIS A 263 21.77 0.84 14.97
N ALA A 264 21.97 2.08 14.53
CA ALA A 264 21.04 2.74 13.62
C ALA A 264 21.06 2.12 12.21
N PRO A 265 22.22 1.90 11.55
CA PRO A 265 22.27 1.18 10.28
C PRO A 265 21.70 -0.23 10.35
N LEU A 266 21.93 -0.95 11.45
CA LEU A 266 21.39 -2.29 11.65
C LEU A 266 19.87 -2.28 11.79
N GLN A 267 19.31 -1.34 12.56
CA GLN A 267 17.86 -1.18 12.68
C GLN A 267 17.21 -0.83 11.34
N VAL A 268 17.80 0.09 10.57
CA VAL A 268 17.32 0.44 9.23
C VAL A 268 17.35 -0.79 8.32
N LEU A 269 18.47 -1.54 8.31
CA LEU A 269 18.60 -2.74 7.48
C LEU A 269 17.58 -3.83 7.85
N LEU A 270 17.47 -4.17 9.15
CA LEU A 270 16.53 -5.17 9.62
C LEU A 270 15.08 -4.75 9.35
N CYS A 271 14.76 -3.46 9.52
CA CYS A 271 13.45 -2.93 9.14
C CYS A 271 13.19 -3.07 7.64
N GLY A 272 14.20 -2.82 6.80
CA GLY A 272 14.13 -3.05 5.36
C GLY A 272 13.87 -4.50 5.00
N CYS A 273 14.53 -5.44 5.68
CA CYS A 273 14.26 -6.86 5.50
C CYS A 273 12.79 -7.19 5.84
N PHE A 274 12.27 -6.71 6.97
CA PHE A 274 10.86 -6.93 7.31
C PHE A 274 9.92 -6.32 6.26
N LEU A 275 10.13 -5.06 5.87
CA LEU A 275 9.28 -4.37 4.89
C LEU A 275 9.33 -5.02 3.51
N LEU A 276 10.49 -5.53 3.07
CA LEU A 276 10.65 -6.19 1.78
C LEU A 276 9.69 -7.38 1.62
N PHE A 277 9.47 -8.15 2.70
CA PHE A 277 8.51 -9.26 2.69
C PHE A 277 7.09 -8.82 3.07
N MET A 278 6.97 -7.94 4.05
CA MET A 278 5.66 -7.57 4.60
C MET A 278 4.86 -6.64 3.72
N VAL A 279 5.50 -5.78 2.91
CA VAL A 279 4.77 -4.91 1.97
C VAL A 279 3.97 -5.76 0.96
N PRO A 280 4.58 -6.71 0.21
CA PRO A 280 3.81 -7.60 -0.68
C PRO A 280 2.77 -8.46 0.02
N VAL A 281 3.11 -9.00 1.20
CA VAL A 281 2.20 -9.85 1.99
C VAL A 281 0.98 -9.07 2.45
N ALA A 282 1.17 -7.85 2.95
CA ALA A 282 0.09 -7.01 3.44
C ALA A 282 -0.81 -6.51 2.31
N CYS A 283 -0.24 -6.10 1.17
CA CYS A 283 -1.01 -5.71 -0.01
C CYS A 283 -1.82 -6.89 -0.57
N GLY A 284 -1.24 -8.10 -0.56
CA GLY A 284 -1.88 -9.34 -1.02
C GLY A 284 -2.84 -9.99 -0.01
N LEU A 285 -2.94 -9.49 1.22
CA LEU A 285 -3.76 -10.07 2.30
C LEU A 285 -5.23 -10.22 1.88
N PHE A 286 -5.80 -9.16 1.31
CA PHE A 286 -7.15 -9.15 0.75
C PHE A 286 -7.10 -9.05 -0.78
N PRO A 287 -8.01 -9.69 -1.52
CA PRO A 287 -8.09 -9.56 -2.97
C PRO A 287 -8.40 -8.11 -3.39
N GLN A 288 -7.98 -7.70 -4.58
CA GLN A 288 -8.33 -6.38 -5.13
C GLN A 288 -9.82 -6.28 -5.44
N GLU A 289 -10.40 -7.35 -5.97
CA GLU A 289 -11.84 -7.51 -6.16
C GLU A 289 -12.42 -8.35 -5.01
N CYS A 290 -13.23 -7.71 -4.18
CA CYS A 290 -13.86 -8.32 -3.03
C CYS A 290 -15.32 -8.69 -3.34
N LYS A 291 -15.79 -9.80 -2.77
CA LYS A 291 -17.18 -10.22 -2.83
C LYS A 291 -17.90 -9.91 -1.51
N LEU A 292 -19.10 -9.37 -1.60
CA LEU A 292 -20.00 -9.12 -0.48
C LEU A 292 -21.37 -9.72 -0.77
N PRO A 293 -22.01 -10.43 0.17
CA PRO A 293 -23.36 -10.92 -0.05
C PRO A 293 -24.33 -9.74 -0.20
N VAL A 294 -25.30 -9.86 -1.11
CA VAL A 294 -26.29 -8.79 -1.36
C VAL A 294 -27.08 -8.43 -0.10
N SER A 295 -27.31 -9.40 0.79
CA SER A 295 -27.96 -9.18 2.09
C SER A 295 -27.25 -8.16 3.00
N TYR A 296 -25.94 -7.98 2.81
CA TYR A 296 -25.15 -7.00 3.56
C TYR A 296 -25.17 -5.61 2.91
N LEU A 297 -25.71 -5.43 1.71
CA LEU A 297 -25.86 -4.12 1.07
C LEU A 297 -26.97 -3.29 1.70
N GLU A 298 -27.10 -2.03 1.29
CA GLU A 298 -28.18 -1.13 1.70
C GLU A 298 -29.55 -1.67 1.24
N PRO A 299 -30.62 -1.57 2.05
CA PRO A 299 -31.95 -2.07 1.69
C PRO A 299 -32.45 -1.56 0.33
N ASP A 300 -32.30 -0.25 0.08
CA ASP A 300 -32.71 0.39 -1.19
C ASP A 300 -31.99 -0.21 -2.41
N LEU A 301 -30.71 -0.57 -2.23
CA LEU A 301 -29.91 -1.20 -3.28
C LEU A 301 -30.32 -2.68 -3.46
N GLN A 302 -30.63 -3.39 -2.37
CA GLN A 302 -31.14 -4.75 -2.44
C GLN A 302 -32.46 -4.81 -3.22
N ASP A 303 -33.36 -3.88 -2.97
CA ASP A 303 -34.66 -3.81 -3.66
C ASP A 303 -34.48 -3.49 -5.15
N THR A 304 -33.53 -2.60 -5.48
CA THR A 304 -33.16 -2.29 -6.86
C THR A 304 -32.58 -3.50 -7.59
N ILE A 305 -31.69 -4.26 -6.92
CA ILE A 305 -31.08 -5.48 -7.48
C ILE A 305 -32.14 -6.55 -7.71
N LYS A 306 -33.05 -6.76 -6.73
CA LYS A 306 -34.17 -7.70 -6.87
C LYS A 306 -35.08 -7.33 -8.03
N ALA A 307 -35.36 -6.03 -8.21
CA ALA A 307 -36.22 -5.55 -9.28
C ALA A 307 -35.58 -5.68 -10.68
N LYS A 308 -34.25 -5.50 -10.80
CA LYS A 308 -33.54 -5.54 -12.09
C LYS A 308 -33.07 -6.93 -12.52
N SER A 309 -32.59 -7.74 -11.58
CA SER A 309 -31.86 -8.98 -11.87
C SER A 309 -32.52 -10.23 -11.29
N GLY A 310 -33.68 -10.08 -10.62
CA GLY A 310 -34.35 -11.16 -9.89
C GLY A 310 -33.58 -11.63 -8.65
N GLU A 311 -34.06 -12.66 -7.97
CA GLU A 311 -33.44 -13.24 -6.75
C GLU A 311 -32.10 -13.96 -7.00
N GLN A 312 -31.58 -13.97 -8.23
CA GLN A 312 -30.41 -14.79 -8.60
C GLN A 312 -29.05 -14.19 -8.18
N VAL A 313 -28.98 -12.88 -7.90
CA VAL A 313 -27.73 -12.23 -7.52
C VAL A 313 -27.48 -12.38 -6.02
N LEU A 314 -26.70 -13.39 -5.64
CA LEU A 314 -26.34 -13.65 -4.23
C LEU A 314 -25.16 -12.81 -3.74
N PHE A 315 -24.23 -12.46 -4.64
CA PHE A 315 -22.99 -11.77 -4.31
C PHE A 315 -22.76 -10.60 -5.27
N ALA A 316 -22.18 -9.56 -4.70
CA ALA A 316 -21.85 -8.32 -5.36
C ALA A 316 -20.33 -8.09 -5.23
N TYR A 317 -19.68 -7.68 -6.32
CA TYR A 317 -18.24 -7.55 -6.44
C TYR A 317 -17.84 -6.08 -6.48
N PHE A 318 -16.79 -5.71 -5.77
CA PHE A 318 -16.30 -4.33 -5.74
C PHE A 318 -14.78 -4.29 -5.65
N ASN A 319 -14.18 -3.23 -6.18
CA ASN A 319 -12.74 -3.01 -6.06
C ASN A 319 -12.43 -2.33 -4.72
N LYS A 320 -11.58 -2.96 -3.89
CA LYS A 320 -11.20 -2.39 -2.58
C LYS A 320 -10.21 -1.23 -2.68
N GLY A 321 -9.48 -1.08 -3.78
CA GLY A 321 -8.35 -0.14 -3.92
C GLY A 321 -7.02 -0.62 -3.29
N LEU A 322 -6.02 0.27 -3.24
CA LEU A 322 -4.67 0.05 -2.67
C LEU A 322 -4.43 0.90 -1.41
#